data_AF-B8I8G1-F1
#
_entry.id   AF-B8I8G1-F1
#
_cell.length_a   1.000
_cell.length_b   1.000
_cell.length_c   1.000
_cell.angle_alpha   90.00
_cell.angle_beta   90.00
_cell.angle_gamma   90.00
#
_symmetry.space_group_name_H-M   'P 1'
#
loop_
_entity.id
_entity.type
_entity.pdbx_description
1 polymer ?
#
loop_
_entity_poly.entity_id
_entity_poly.type
_entity_poly.pdbx_seq_one_letter_code
_entity_poly.pdbx_strand_id
1 'polypeptide(L)'
;MKHKKCCKSCDRGISLHLTNDILCKYHGVITPDYVCFRYKESMGPTSSKEASFKCIHCENFIVHIDSPNENIGRCKLFSERNFDGTAKNACSKFSKKILIS
;
A
#
# COMPACT_ATOMS: atom_id res chain seq x y z
N MET A 1 -1.01 26.67 10.08
CA MET A 1 -1.39 27.17 8.74
C MET A 1 -2.69 26.48 8.34
N LYS A 2 -3.76 27.21 8.00
CA LYS A 2 -5.04 26.59 7.61
C LYS A 2 -4.88 25.96 6.22
N HIS A 3 -4.94 24.64 6.10
CA HIS A 3 -4.92 23.97 4.80
C HIS A 3 -6.09 24.50 3.95
N LYS A 4 -5.77 25.11 2.80
CA LYS A 4 -6.77 25.63 1.88
C LYS A 4 -7.48 24.43 1.25
N LYS A 5 -8.78 24.26 1.51
CA LYS A 5 -9.59 23.19 0.91
C LYS A 5 -9.52 23.33 -0.61
N CYS A 6 -9.01 22.34 -1.33
CA CYS A 6 -8.94 22.35 -2.78
C CYS A 6 -9.17 20.96 -3.37
N CYS A 7 -9.69 20.89 -4.60
CA CYS A 7 -9.98 19.64 -5.27
C CYS A 7 -8.75 18.73 -5.44
N LYS A 8 -7.53 19.29 -5.34
CA LYS A 8 -6.28 18.53 -5.33
C LYS A 8 -6.22 17.50 -4.19
N SER A 9 -6.84 17.80 -3.06
CA SER A 9 -6.90 16.92 -1.89
C SER A 9 -8.26 16.23 -1.75
N CYS A 10 -9.05 16.17 -2.83
CA CYS A 10 -10.39 15.60 -2.81
C CYS A 10 -10.36 14.11 -3.15
N ASP A 11 -11.09 13.32 -2.36
CA ASP A 11 -11.30 11.87 -2.53
C ASP A 11 -11.98 11.49 -3.87
N ARG A 12 -12.48 12.51 -4.59
CA ARG A 12 -13.30 12.37 -5.80
C ARG A 12 -12.64 12.97 -7.04
N GLY A 13 -11.38 13.37 -6.93
CA GLY A 13 -10.57 13.92 -8.02
C GLY A 13 -9.43 12.96 -8.37
N ILE A 14 -9.14 12.80 -9.65
CA ILE A 14 -7.95 12.08 -10.13
C ILE A 14 -7.02 13.12 -10.75
N SER A 15 -5.76 13.15 -10.32
CA SER A 15 -4.75 14.05 -10.89
C SER A 15 -4.37 13.59 -12.30
N LEU A 16 -4.39 14.51 -13.26
CA LEU A 16 -3.91 14.31 -14.63
C LEU A 16 -2.42 14.71 -14.67
N HIS A 17 -1.53 13.73 -14.81
CA HIS A 17 -0.08 13.97 -14.74
C HIS A 17 0.48 14.84 -15.86
N LEU A 18 -0.19 14.89 -17.02
CA LEU A 18 0.29 15.65 -18.18
C LEU A 18 0.04 17.15 -18.04
N THR A 19 -1.13 17.55 -17.54
CA THR A 19 -1.53 18.96 -17.47
C THR A 19 -1.53 19.52 -16.05
N ASN A 20 -1.30 18.67 -15.04
CA ASN A 20 -1.52 18.95 -13.62
C ASN A 20 -2.97 19.30 -13.26
N ASP A 21 -3.93 19.14 -14.17
CA ASP A 21 -5.35 19.33 -13.86
C ASP A 21 -5.91 18.16 -13.05
N ILE A 22 -7.16 18.27 -12.62
CA ILE A 22 -7.86 17.26 -11.87
C ILE A 22 -9.11 16.86 -12.64
N LEU A 23 -9.29 15.57 -12.89
CA LEU A 23 -10.55 15.02 -13.36
C LEU A 23 -11.49 14.83 -12.17
N CYS A 24 -12.43 15.75 -12.01
CA CYS A 24 -13.49 15.68 -11.00
C CYS A 24 -14.66 14.83 -11.50
N LYS A 25 -15.12 13.90 -10.67
CA LYS A 25 -16.30 13.05 -10.96
C LYS A 25 -17.56 13.83 -11.38
N TYR A 26 -17.74 15.07 -10.89
CA TYR A 26 -18.97 15.85 -11.12
C TYR A 26 -18.81 17.01 -12.10
N HIS A 27 -17.59 17.53 -12.25
CA HIS A 27 -17.34 18.77 -12.99
C HIS A 27 -16.41 18.59 -14.20
N GLY A 28 -15.91 17.37 -14.45
CA GLY A 28 -14.95 17.12 -15.53
C GLY A 28 -13.55 17.61 -15.16
N VAL A 29 -12.79 18.08 -16.15
CA VAL A 29 -11.43 18.59 -15.95
C VAL A 29 -11.49 19.97 -15.32
N ILE A 30 -10.85 20.12 -14.17
CA ILE A 30 -10.80 21.35 -13.38
C ILE A 30 -9.35 21.65 -12.96
N THR A 31 -9.07 22.91 -12.64
CA THR A 31 -7.74 23.32 -12.17
C THR A 31 -7.50 22.90 -10.70
N PRO A 32 -6.25 22.73 -10.26
CA PRO A 32 -5.91 22.28 -8.90
C PRO A 32 -6.39 23.16 -7.76
N ASP A 33 -6.55 24.45 -8.03
CA ASP A 33 -7.01 25.48 -7.10
C ASP A 33 -8.54 25.58 -7.03
N TYR A 34 -9.27 24.89 -7.91
CA TYR A 34 -10.72 24.83 -7.86
C TYR A 34 -11.22 24.09 -6.62
N VAL A 35 -12.35 24.54 -6.07
CA VAL A 35 -13.03 23.91 -4.93
C VAL A 35 -14.49 23.66 -5.30
N CYS A 36 -14.83 22.41 -5.58
CA CYS A 36 -16.22 22.07 -5.87
C CYS A 36 -17.08 22.07 -4.60
N PHE A 37 -18.37 22.39 -4.73
CA PHE A 37 -19.32 22.35 -3.61
C PHE A 37 -19.47 20.93 -3.00
N ARG A 38 -19.16 19.89 -3.80
CA ARG A 38 -19.09 18.49 -3.38
C ARG A 38 -17.69 18.08 -2.91
N TYR A 39 -16.85 19.03 -2.48
CA TYR A 39 -15.54 18.71 -1.92
C TYR A 39 -15.70 17.73 -0.75
N LYS A 40 -15.03 16.60 -0.88
CA LYS A 40 -14.86 15.65 0.20
C LYS A 40 -13.36 15.52 0.38
N GLU A 41 -12.87 16.05 1.48
CA GLU A 41 -11.47 15.87 1.87
C GLU A 41 -11.18 14.39 1.80
N SER A 42 -10.18 14.03 1.01
CA SER A 42 -9.54 12.74 1.18
C SER A 42 -8.93 12.82 2.57
N MET A 43 -9.64 12.28 3.56
CA MET A 43 -8.95 11.51 4.58
C MET A 43 -8.20 10.51 3.73
N GLY A 44 -6.92 10.80 3.44
CA GLY A 44 -6.10 9.87 2.71
C GLY A 44 -6.27 8.49 3.35
N PRO A 45 -5.87 7.40 2.69
CA PRO A 45 -5.46 6.28 3.50
C PRO A 45 -4.56 6.91 4.56
N THR A 46 -4.97 6.80 5.83
CA THR A 46 -3.99 6.95 6.87
C THR A 46 -2.86 6.08 6.33
N SER A 47 -1.67 6.64 6.26
CA SER A 47 -0.49 5.85 6.46
C SER A 47 -0.62 5.22 7.87
N SER A 48 -1.68 4.42 8.12
CA SER A 48 -1.56 3.11 8.69
C SER A 48 -0.31 2.58 8.07
N LYS A 49 0.75 2.78 8.86
CA LYS A 49 2.09 2.26 8.75
C LYS A 49 2.09 1.28 7.61
N GLU A 50 2.84 1.58 6.55
CA GLU A 50 3.30 0.57 5.63
C GLU A 50 3.89 -0.51 6.53
N ALA A 51 3.05 -1.46 6.95
CA ALA A 51 3.41 -2.50 7.87
C ALA A 51 4.26 -3.30 6.94
N SER A 52 5.58 -3.04 6.98
CA SER A 52 6.50 -3.48 5.96
C SER A 52 6.43 -4.98 6.01
N PHE A 53 5.55 -5.56 5.18
CA PHE A 53 5.19 -6.94 5.30
C PHE A 53 6.48 -7.68 5.07
N LYS A 54 6.90 -8.45 6.06
CA LYS A 54 8.11 -9.25 5.96
C LYS A 54 7.78 -10.56 5.26
N CYS A 55 8.80 -11.21 4.73
CA CYS A 55 8.65 -12.52 4.10
C CYS A 55 7.96 -13.52 5.04
N ILE A 56 8.19 -13.44 6.36
CA ILE A 56 7.56 -14.33 7.35
C ILE A 56 6.01 -14.27 7.34
N HIS A 57 5.42 -13.14 6.95
CA HIS A 57 3.97 -12.97 6.85
C HIS A 57 3.38 -13.50 5.52
N CYS A 58 4.23 -13.97 4.60
CA CYS A 58 3.84 -14.43 3.28
C CYS A 58 3.50 -15.93 3.29
N GLU A 59 2.40 -16.35 2.66
CA GLU A 59 2.02 -17.76 2.48
C GLU A 59 3.09 -18.56 1.74
N ASN A 60 3.85 -17.90 0.88
CA ASN A 60 4.94 -18.50 0.11
C ASN A 60 6.22 -18.70 0.93
N PHE A 61 6.27 -18.25 2.19
CA PHE A 61 7.41 -18.47 3.09
C PHE A 61 7.21 -19.75 3.90
N ILE A 62 8.06 -20.73 3.60
CA ILE A 62 8.02 -22.07 4.17
C ILE A 62 9.12 -22.18 5.21
N VAL A 63 8.72 -22.44 6.45
CA VAL A 63 9.62 -22.66 7.59
C VAL A 63 10.02 -24.13 7.63
N HIS A 64 11.25 -24.41 8.04
CA HIS A 64 11.71 -25.79 8.23
C HIS A 64 11.20 -26.32 9.58
N ILE A 65 10.43 -27.41 9.57
CA ILE A 65 9.75 -27.95 10.77
C ILE A 65 10.75 -28.37 11.85
N ASP A 66 11.91 -28.90 11.44
CA ASP A 66 12.97 -29.33 12.38
C ASP A 66 13.93 -28.21 12.79
N SER A 67 13.69 -26.96 12.38
CA SER A 67 14.55 -25.84 12.76
C SER A 67 14.12 -25.33 14.15
N PRO A 68 15.06 -25.08 15.07
CA PRO A 68 14.76 -24.45 16.36
C PRO A 68 14.27 -22.99 16.20
N ASN A 69 14.42 -22.40 15.01
CA ASN A 69 14.07 -21.03 14.74
C ASN A 69 13.01 -20.96 13.63
N GLU A 70 11.79 -20.62 14.02
CA GLU A 70 10.62 -20.46 13.13
C GLU A 70 10.75 -19.29 12.14
N ASN A 71 11.72 -18.41 12.37
CA ASN A 71 12.01 -17.28 11.50
C ASN A 71 12.86 -17.66 10.29
N ILE A 72 13.51 -18.82 10.32
CA ILE A 72 14.39 -19.29 9.24
C ILE A 72 13.60 -20.21 8.31
N GLY A 73 13.55 -19.82 7.05
CA GLY A 73 12.82 -20.55 6.04
C GLY A 73 13.23 -20.12 4.64
N ARG A 74 12.46 -20.52 3.65
CA ARG A 74 12.71 -20.15 2.26
C ARG A 74 11.45 -19.69 1.56
N CYS A 75 11.62 -18.92 0.50
CA CYS A 75 10.52 -18.49 -0.34
C CYS A 75 10.33 -19.51 -1.47
N LYS A 76 9.18 -20.17 -1.51
CA LYS A 76 8.82 -21.16 -2.54
C LYS A 76 9.03 -20.66 -3.98
N LEU A 77 8.93 -19.36 -4.20
CA LEU A 77 8.94 -18.75 -5.54
C LEU A 77 10.31 -18.20 -5.97
N PHE A 78 11.17 -17.80 -5.04
CA PHE A 78 12.36 -17.00 -5.39
C PHE A 78 13.67 -17.44 -4.73
N SER A 79 13.63 -18.31 -3.71
CA SER A 79 14.84 -18.68 -2.97
C SER A 79 14.85 -20.16 -2.65
N GLU A 80 15.85 -20.86 -3.17
CA GLU A 80 16.14 -22.25 -2.79
C GLU A 80 16.86 -22.33 -1.45
N ARG A 81 17.59 -21.25 -1.08
CA ARG A 81 18.34 -21.14 0.17
C ARG A 81 17.48 -20.64 1.32
N ASN A 82 17.80 -21.12 2.52
CA ASN A 82 17.20 -20.65 3.77
C ASN A 82 17.71 -19.24 4.12
N PHE A 83 16.82 -18.40 4.61
CA PHE A 83 17.09 -17.04 5.07
C PHE A 83 16.12 -16.66 6.20
N ASP A 84 16.47 -15.60 6.93
CA ASP A 84 15.61 -15.03 7.95
C ASP A 84 14.46 -14.22 7.33
N GLY A 85 13.23 -14.73 7.53
CA GLY A 85 12.00 -14.15 7.01
C GLY A 85 11.63 -12.80 7.63
N THR A 86 12.21 -12.43 8.77
CA THR A 86 12.00 -11.14 9.45
C THR A 86 12.91 -10.04 8.90
N ALA A 87 14.11 -10.42 8.44
CA ALA A 87 15.09 -9.49 7.88
C ALA A 87 14.67 -8.96 6.49
N LYS A 88 14.02 -9.80 5.68
CA LYS A 88 13.62 -9.44 4.30
C LYS A 88 12.21 -8.88 4.20
N ASN A 89 12.08 -7.78 3.45
CA ASN A 89 10.79 -7.23 3.03
C ASN A 89 10.10 -8.16 2.03
N ALA A 90 8.77 -8.10 2.01
CA ALA A 90 7.94 -8.84 1.08
C ALA A 90 8.18 -8.40 -0.37
N CYS A 91 8.14 -9.38 -1.27
CA CYS A 91 8.30 -9.16 -2.71
C CYS A 91 6.97 -8.80 -3.38
N SER A 92 7.02 -8.49 -4.68
CA SER A 92 5.85 -8.17 -5.49
C SER A 92 4.82 -9.32 -5.64
N LYS A 93 5.17 -10.55 -5.27
CA LYS A 93 4.27 -11.72 -5.23
C LYS A 93 3.84 -12.07 -3.78
N PHE A 94 3.78 -11.08 -2.91
CA PHE A 94 3.33 -11.27 -1.54
C PHE A 94 1.88 -11.72 -1.47
N SER A 95 1.62 -12.77 -0.70
CA SER A 95 0.29 -13.26 -0.37
C SER A 95 0.22 -13.41 1.14
N LYS A 96 -0.68 -12.70 1.80
CA LYS A 96 -0.75 -12.64 3.26
C LYS A 96 -1.28 -13.96 3.81
N LYS A 97 -0.60 -14.54 4.82
CA LYS A 97 -1.14 -15.69 5.56
C LYS A 97 -2.49 -15.33 6.18
N ILE A 98 -3.55 -16.00 5.73
CA ILE A 98 -4.87 -15.89 6.36
C ILE A 98 -4.87 -16.84 7.54
N LEU A 99 -4.66 -16.32 8.75
CA LEU A 99 -4.97 -17.05 9.97
C LEU A 99 -6.49 -17.07 10.11
N ILE A 100 -7.12 -18.17 9.74
CA ILE A 100 -8.51 -18.44 10.11
C ILE A 100 -8.46 -18.75 11.62
N SER A 101 -8.98 -17.83 12.43
CA SER A 101 -9.16 -18.03 13.89
C SER A 101 -10.32 -18.96 14.19
#